data_AF-A0A7J8XUG5-F1
#
_entry.id   AF-A0A7J8XUG5-F1
#
_cell.length_a   1.000
_cell.length_b   1.000
_cell.length_c   1.000
_cell.angle_alpha   90.00
_cell.angle_beta   90.00
_cell.angle_gamma   90.00
#
_symmetry.space_group_name_H-M   'P 1'
#
loop_
_entity.id
_entity.type
_entity.pdbx_description
1 polymer ?
#
loop_
_entity_poly.entity_id
_entity_poly.type
_entity_poly.pdbx_seq_one_letter_code
_entity_poly.pdbx_strand_id
1 'polypeptide(L)'
;VLIWDVEAQPNRHAVLGATHSRPDLILTGHQDNAEFALAMCPTEPYVLSGGKDKSVVLWSIQDHITTMATDPTKSPGSGGSIIKQNKPGEGNDKAADGPSLGPRGVFCGHEDTVEDVTFCPSSAQEFCSVGDDSCLILWDARVGTGPTVKLEYNATPSNPLQKLVESSVEKAHNADLHCVDWNPHDDNLILTGSADHTVRMFDRRNLTSNGIGSPIYKFEGHKAAVLCVQWSPDKSSVFGSSAEDGLLNIWDYDK
;
A
#
# COMPACT_ATOMS: atom_id res chain seq x y z
N VAL A 1 8.73 -1.53 8.71
CA VAL A 1 8.18 -2.89 8.52
C VAL A 1 9.14 -3.93 9.08
N LEU A 2 8.63 -5.01 9.67
CA LEU A 2 9.44 -6.08 10.29
C LEU A 2 9.26 -7.38 9.51
N ILE A 3 10.36 -8.09 9.24
CA ILE A 3 10.36 -9.42 8.63
C ILE A 3 10.80 -10.44 9.68
N TRP A 4 10.08 -11.56 9.71
CA TRP A 4 10.28 -12.63 10.69
C TRP A 4 10.40 -13.97 9.94
N ASP A 5 11.48 -14.69 10.17
CA ASP A 5 11.55 -16.12 9.91
C ASP A 5 10.93 -16.84 11.10
N VAL A 6 9.69 -17.30 10.92
CA VAL A 6 8.91 -17.97 11.96
C VAL A 6 9.59 -19.25 12.45
N GLU A 7 10.36 -19.94 11.61
CA GLU A 7 11.04 -21.19 11.98
C GLU A 7 12.29 -20.93 12.84
N ALA A 8 12.94 -19.77 12.65
CA ALA A 8 14.12 -19.36 13.41
C ALA A 8 13.78 -18.77 14.80
N GLN A 9 12.51 -18.47 15.09
CA GLN A 9 12.14 -17.76 16.31
C GLN A 9 12.33 -18.60 17.59
N PRO A 10 13.07 -18.09 18.60
CA PRO A 10 13.37 -18.85 19.82
C PRO A 10 12.14 -19.13 20.69
N ASN A 11 11.10 -18.30 20.61
CA ASN A 11 9.85 -18.50 21.35
C ASN A 11 8.75 -19.19 20.53
N ARG A 12 9.05 -19.70 19.33
CA ARG A 12 8.07 -20.36 18.45
C ARG A 12 7.32 -21.48 19.17
N HIS A 13 8.02 -22.19 20.03
CA HIS A 13 7.42 -23.09 21.00
C HIS A 13 7.39 -22.39 22.36
N ALA A 14 6.20 -22.31 22.97
CA ALA A 14 6.00 -21.68 24.27
C ALA A 14 6.72 -22.48 25.37
N VAL A 15 8.02 -22.24 25.51
CA VAL A 15 8.91 -22.87 26.50
C VAL A 15 9.21 -21.85 27.59
N LEU A 16 9.04 -22.25 28.84
CA LEU A 16 9.35 -21.41 29.99
C LEU A 16 10.83 -21.02 29.96
N GLY A 17 11.12 -19.72 29.95
CA GLY A 17 12.49 -19.19 29.89
C GLY A 17 13.08 -19.03 28.49
N ALA A 18 12.29 -19.23 27.42
CA ALA A 18 12.73 -18.90 26.06
C ALA A 18 13.06 -17.39 25.93
N THR A 19 14.10 -17.08 25.16
CA THR A 19 14.46 -15.69 24.85
C THR A 19 13.36 -15.02 24.03
N HIS A 20 13.19 -13.70 24.19
CA HIS A 20 12.27 -12.94 23.37
C HIS A 20 12.65 -13.04 21.89
N SER A 21 11.64 -13.24 21.05
CA SER A 21 11.79 -13.17 19.60
C SER A 21 12.09 -11.76 19.14
N ARG A 22 12.87 -11.66 18.07
CA ARG A 22 13.27 -10.40 17.44
C ARG A 22 13.13 -10.51 15.93
N PRO A 23 12.87 -9.41 15.22
CA PRO A 23 12.78 -9.43 13.77
C PRO A 23 14.13 -9.84 13.16
N ASP A 24 14.06 -10.65 12.10
CA ASP A 24 15.23 -11.09 11.33
C ASP A 24 15.70 -10.01 10.37
N LEU A 25 14.80 -9.11 9.94
CA LEU A 25 15.14 -7.96 9.13
C LEU A 25 14.18 -6.79 9.41
N ILE A 26 14.74 -5.59 9.52
CA ILE A 26 14.00 -4.34 9.75
C ILE A 26 14.04 -3.51 8.48
N LEU A 27 12.90 -3.37 7.82
CA LEU A 27 12.76 -2.52 6.64
C LEU A 27 12.51 -1.07 7.09
N THR A 28 13.46 -0.20 6.76
CA THR A 28 13.46 1.23 7.11
C THR A 28 13.09 2.10 5.92
N GLY A 29 12.52 3.28 6.15
CA GLY A 29 12.23 4.24 5.09
C GLY A 29 11.12 5.22 5.46
N HIS A 30 10.06 4.72 6.09
CA HIS A 30 8.97 5.57 6.57
C HIS A 30 9.44 6.59 7.62
N GLN A 31 8.88 7.78 7.56
CA GLN A 31 9.14 8.91 8.46
C GLN A 31 8.06 9.08 9.54
N ASP A 32 6.95 8.35 9.41
CA ASP A 32 5.84 8.30 10.36
C ASP A 32 5.28 6.86 10.40
N ASN A 33 4.23 6.63 11.18
CA ASN A 33 3.60 5.33 11.35
C ASN A 33 3.11 4.73 10.02
N ALA A 34 3.33 3.44 9.83
CA ALA A 34 2.97 2.68 8.63
C ALA A 34 2.22 1.42 9.07
N GLU A 35 0.96 1.60 9.44
CA GLU A 35 0.19 0.60 10.21
C GLU A 35 -0.79 -0.23 9.38
N PHE A 36 -1.26 0.29 8.24
CA PHE A 36 -2.35 -0.33 7.48
C PHE A 36 -1.84 -1.05 6.23
N ALA A 37 -1.14 -0.34 5.34
CA ALA A 37 -0.77 -0.82 4.03
C ALA A 37 0.49 -1.70 4.04
N LEU A 38 0.36 -2.98 3.64
CA LEU A 38 1.49 -3.91 3.46
C LEU A 38 1.18 -4.94 2.37
N ALA A 39 2.07 -5.07 1.37
CA ALA A 39 1.96 -6.10 0.35
C ALA A 39 3.30 -6.77 0.03
N MET A 40 3.25 -8.06 -0.27
CA MET A 40 4.37 -8.85 -0.77
C MET A 40 4.13 -9.12 -2.25
N CYS A 41 5.17 -8.98 -3.08
CA CYS A 41 5.06 -9.33 -4.49
C CYS A 41 4.92 -10.85 -4.65
N PRO A 42 3.98 -11.35 -5.48
CA PRO A 42 3.76 -12.79 -5.64
C PRO A 42 4.89 -13.52 -6.39
N THR A 43 5.69 -12.80 -7.18
CA THR A 43 6.70 -13.40 -8.07
C THR A 43 8.14 -13.07 -7.67
N GLU A 44 8.35 -11.98 -6.92
CA GLU A 44 9.68 -11.46 -6.57
C GLU A 44 9.74 -11.17 -5.07
N PRO A 45 10.93 -11.17 -4.45
CA PRO A 45 11.09 -10.90 -3.01
C PRO A 45 10.98 -9.40 -2.68
N TYR A 46 9.96 -8.74 -3.22
CA TYR A 46 9.66 -7.33 -3.02
C TYR A 46 8.56 -7.12 -1.98
N VAL A 47 8.70 -6.02 -1.25
CA VAL A 47 7.77 -5.60 -0.20
C VAL A 47 7.34 -4.17 -0.48
N LEU A 48 6.03 -3.90 -0.38
CA LEU A 48 5.46 -2.55 -0.37
C LEU A 48 4.87 -2.25 1.01
N SER A 49 4.96 -0.99 1.42
CA SER A 49 4.27 -0.47 2.59
C SER A 49 3.81 0.95 2.28
N GLY A 50 2.62 1.31 2.77
CA GLY A 50 2.14 2.69 2.82
C GLY A 50 2.22 3.23 4.25
N GLY A 51 2.24 4.55 4.43
CA GLY A 51 2.25 5.15 5.76
C GLY A 51 1.61 6.53 5.88
N LYS A 52 1.51 7.01 7.12
CA LYS A 52 1.06 8.36 7.51
C LYS A 52 1.97 9.48 7.03
N ASP A 53 3.19 9.12 6.62
CA ASP A 53 4.11 10.00 5.91
C ASP A 53 3.74 10.22 4.44
N LYS A 54 2.57 9.69 4.00
CA LYS A 54 1.98 9.88 2.67
C LYS A 54 2.78 9.23 1.55
N SER A 55 3.69 8.32 1.91
CA SER A 55 4.56 7.65 0.97
C SER A 55 4.22 6.18 0.83
N VAL A 56 4.49 5.63 -0.36
CA VAL A 56 4.61 4.18 -0.57
C VAL A 56 6.09 3.86 -0.65
N VAL A 57 6.55 2.84 0.07
CA VAL A 57 7.96 2.47 0.12
C VAL A 57 8.12 1.04 -0.39
N LEU A 58 9.10 0.83 -1.27
CA LEU A 58 9.43 -0.45 -1.89
C LEU A 58 10.79 -0.94 -1.38
N TRP A 59 10.87 -2.21 -1.00
CA TRP A 59 12.11 -2.90 -0.64
C TRP A 59 12.31 -4.17 -1.46
N SER A 60 13.56 -4.64 -1.53
CA SER A 60 13.95 -5.93 -2.09
C SER A 60 14.68 -6.75 -1.03
N ILE A 61 14.06 -7.83 -0.53
CA ILE A 61 14.67 -8.72 0.47
C ILE A 61 15.94 -9.37 -0.12
N GLN A 62 15.99 -9.59 -1.43
CA GLN A 62 17.17 -10.10 -2.13
C GLN A 62 18.39 -9.18 -1.98
N ASP A 63 18.21 -7.87 -1.79
CA ASP A 63 19.31 -6.93 -1.60
C ASP A 63 20.04 -7.21 -0.27
N HIS A 64 19.29 -7.60 0.78
CA HIS A 64 19.86 -8.03 2.06
C HIS A 64 20.63 -9.35 1.92
N ILE A 65 20.01 -10.37 1.29
CA ILE A 65 20.62 -11.69 1.08
C ILE A 65 21.95 -11.57 0.31
N THR A 66 21.97 -10.75 -0.73
CA THR A 66 23.16 -10.53 -1.58
C THR A 66 24.26 -9.79 -0.82
N THR A 67 23.89 -8.84 0.03
CA THR A 67 24.85 -8.13 0.90
C THR A 67 25.51 -9.10 1.88
N MET A 68 24.76 -10.01 2.50
CA MET A 68 25.31 -11.02 3.41
C MET A 68 26.25 -12.02 2.70
N ALA A 69 25.95 -12.37 1.44
CA ALA A 69 26.76 -13.31 0.66
C ALA A 69 28.10 -12.73 0.19
N THR A 70 28.19 -11.42 -0.01
CA THR A 70 29.36 -10.76 -0.60
C THR A 70 30.33 -10.18 0.43
N ASP A 71 29.89 -9.89 1.66
CA ASP A 71 30.76 -9.41 2.74
C ASP A 71 30.29 -9.93 4.11
N PRO A 72 30.66 -11.17 4.49
CA PRO A 72 30.21 -11.80 5.74
C PRO A 72 30.76 -11.12 7.01
N THR A 73 31.65 -10.11 6.87
CA THR A 73 32.29 -9.41 7.99
C THR A 73 31.69 -8.03 8.28
N LYS A 74 30.80 -7.51 7.43
CA LYS A 74 30.05 -6.28 7.71
C LYS A 74 28.76 -6.60 8.46
N SER A 75 28.69 -6.16 9.71
CA SER A 75 27.39 -5.87 10.32
C SER A 75 26.67 -4.85 9.42
N PRO A 76 25.40 -5.09 9.03
CA PRO A 76 24.66 -4.16 8.17
C PRO A 76 24.31 -2.92 8.98
N GLY A 77 25.22 -1.96 8.99
CA GLY A 77 25.09 -0.70 9.74
C GLY A 77 26.14 0.35 9.40
N SER A 78 26.95 0.15 8.36
CA SER A 78 27.99 1.11 7.95
C SER A 78 28.02 1.30 6.43
N GLY A 79 26.91 1.79 5.89
CA GLY A 79 26.84 2.44 4.58
C GLY A 79 26.26 3.82 4.81
N GLY A 80 27.09 4.86 4.71
CA GLY A 80 26.83 6.18 5.28
C GLY A 80 25.58 6.90 4.76
N SER A 81 24.83 7.51 5.69
CA SER A 81 24.04 8.71 5.42
C SER A 81 24.51 9.80 6.36
N ILE A 82 25.18 10.82 5.82
CA ILE A 82 25.56 12.04 6.54
C ILE A 82 24.34 12.96 6.51
N ILE A 83 23.40 12.77 7.43
CA ILE A 83 22.52 13.85 7.90
C ILE A 83 22.35 13.66 9.42
N LYS A 84 23.15 14.40 10.20
CA LYS A 84 22.89 14.61 11.63
C LYS A 84 21.78 15.65 11.75
N GLN A 85 20.60 15.26 12.23
CA GLN A 85 19.70 16.19 12.91
C GLN A 85 19.62 15.81 14.38
N ASN A 86 20.17 16.70 15.22
CA ASN A 86 19.98 16.69 16.66
C ASN A 86 18.55 17.13 17.00
N LYS A 87 17.82 16.32 17.75
CA LYS A 87 16.75 16.80 18.66
C LYS A 87 16.76 15.96 19.94
N PRO A 88 16.74 16.58 21.13
CA PRO A 88 16.56 15.88 22.40
C PRO A 88 15.07 15.84 22.76
N GLY A 89 14.55 14.66 23.12
CA GLY A 89 13.19 14.49 23.58
C GLY A 89 12.86 13.01 23.80
N GLU A 90 12.47 12.69 25.03
CA GLU A 90 12.31 11.36 25.62
C GLU A 90 11.32 10.42 24.91
N GLY A 91 11.69 9.14 24.85
CA GLY A 91 10.87 8.02 24.40
C GLY A 91 11.74 6.78 24.27
N ASN A 92 11.77 5.96 25.31
CA ASN A 92 12.66 4.80 25.44
C ASN A 92 12.13 3.61 24.61
N ASP A 93 12.16 3.72 23.29
CA ASP A 93 12.02 2.58 22.39
C ASP A 93 13.41 2.12 21.99
N LYS A 94 13.91 1.10 22.70
CA LYS A 94 15.07 0.34 22.22
C LYS A 94 14.65 -0.29 20.89
N ALA A 95 15.03 0.36 19.79
CA ALA A 95 14.94 -0.18 18.44
C ALA A 95 15.39 -1.66 18.49
N ALA A 96 14.54 -2.55 17.98
CA ALA A 96 14.82 -3.98 17.98
C ALA A 96 16.21 -4.24 17.36
N ASP A 97 17.07 -4.97 18.07
CA ASP A 97 18.42 -5.34 17.62
C ASP A 97 18.33 -6.37 16.47
N GLY A 98 18.05 -5.91 15.25
CA GLY A 98 18.02 -6.69 14.02
C GLY A 98 18.72 -5.95 12.87
N PRO A 99 19.21 -6.66 11.84
CA PRO A 99 19.78 -6.01 10.66
C PRO A 99 18.72 -5.15 9.97
N SER A 100 19.15 -4.05 9.35
CA SER A 100 18.25 -3.13 8.65
C SER A 100 18.48 -3.10 7.14
N LEU A 101 17.41 -2.83 6.40
CA LEU A 101 17.43 -2.63 4.95
C LEU A 101 16.76 -1.29 4.61
N GLY A 102 17.47 -0.47 3.83
CA GLY A 102 16.96 0.78 3.28
C GLY A 102 16.04 0.56 2.08
N PRO A 103 15.23 1.57 1.71
CA PRO A 103 14.27 1.44 0.62
C PRO A 103 14.97 1.42 -0.74
N ARG A 104 14.38 0.68 -1.68
CA ARG A 104 14.74 0.70 -3.10
C ARG A 104 14.04 1.84 -3.85
N GLY A 105 12.85 2.23 -3.38
CA GLY A 105 12.12 3.39 -3.86
C GLY A 105 11.20 3.95 -2.77
N VAL A 106 11.06 5.27 -2.75
CA VAL A 106 10.08 5.99 -1.92
C VAL A 106 9.23 6.80 -2.89
N PHE A 107 7.96 6.43 -3.00
CA PHE A 107 6.99 6.93 -3.97
C PHE A 107 6.10 7.96 -3.30
N CYS A 108 6.03 9.15 -3.90
CA CYS A 108 5.34 10.30 -3.34
C CYS A 108 4.24 10.75 -4.30
N GLY A 109 3.04 10.98 -3.78
CA GLY A 109 1.90 11.43 -4.58
C GLY A 109 0.57 11.44 -3.83
N HIS A 110 0.46 10.72 -2.72
CA HIS A 110 -0.65 10.89 -1.79
C HIS A 110 -0.51 12.18 -0.99
N GLU A 111 -1.63 12.81 -0.68
CA GLU A 111 -1.70 14.03 0.13
C GLU A 111 -2.11 13.75 1.59
N ASP A 112 -2.42 12.51 1.91
CA ASP A 112 -2.77 12.02 3.25
C ASP A 112 -2.30 10.57 3.43
N THR A 113 -2.67 9.92 4.54
CA THR A 113 -2.29 8.55 4.90
C THR A 113 -2.55 7.57 3.77
N VAL A 114 -1.56 6.72 3.47
CA VAL A 114 -1.75 5.57 2.58
C VAL A 114 -2.32 4.41 3.38
N GLU A 115 -3.54 4.02 3.04
CA GLU A 115 -4.33 3.02 3.77
C GLU A 115 -4.10 1.61 3.25
N ASP A 116 -3.90 1.45 1.93
CA ASP A 116 -3.65 0.12 1.35
C ASP A 116 -2.80 0.18 0.07
N VAL A 117 -2.10 -0.93 -0.22
CA VAL A 117 -1.21 -1.09 -1.37
C VAL A 117 -1.32 -2.51 -1.92
N THR A 118 -1.23 -2.67 -3.24
CA THR A 118 -1.18 -4.01 -3.86
C THR A 118 -0.35 -4.00 -5.14
N PHE A 119 0.32 -5.12 -5.43
CA PHE A 119 1.06 -5.30 -6.66
C PHE A 119 0.13 -5.65 -7.83
N CYS A 120 0.54 -5.29 -9.04
CA CYS A 120 -0.01 -5.88 -10.25
C CYS A 120 0.29 -7.40 -10.26
N PRO A 121 -0.70 -8.29 -10.44
CA PRO A 121 -0.49 -9.74 -10.37
C PRO A 121 0.52 -10.27 -11.38
N SER A 122 0.64 -9.63 -12.55
CA SER A 122 1.57 -10.03 -13.61
C SER A 122 2.92 -9.29 -13.60
N SER A 123 3.11 -8.29 -12.73
CA SER A 123 4.24 -7.37 -12.82
C SER A 123 4.74 -6.93 -11.44
N ALA A 124 5.95 -7.32 -11.10
CA ALA A 124 6.63 -6.88 -9.87
C ALA A 124 7.05 -5.39 -9.88
N GLN A 125 6.87 -4.70 -11.01
CA GLN A 125 7.25 -3.29 -11.19
C GLN A 125 6.05 -2.35 -11.18
N GLU A 126 4.84 -2.88 -11.29
CA GLU A 126 3.60 -2.11 -11.26
C GLU A 126 2.84 -2.44 -9.98
N PHE A 127 2.26 -1.41 -9.37
CA PHE A 127 1.48 -1.54 -8.15
C PHE A 127 0.54 -0.35 -8.04
N CYS A 128 -0.43 -0.43 -7.13
CA CYS A 128 -1.32 0.66 -6.82
C CYS A 128 -1.43 0.88 -5.32
N SER A 129 -1.89 2.07 -4.96
CA SER A 129 -2.13 2.46 -3.58
C SER A 129 -3.39 3.32 -3.47
N VAL A 130 -3.97 3.30 -2.27
CA VAL A 130 -5.12 4.12 -1.90
C VAL A 130 -4.93 4.78 -0.54
N GLY A 131 -5.65 5.86 -0.26
CA GLY A 131 -5.49 6.59 0.99
C GLY A 131 -6.62 7.53 1.36
N ASP A 132 -6.43 8.20 2.50
CA ASP A 132 -7.37 9.17 3.10
C ASP A 132 -7.56 10.42 2.23
N ASP A 133 -6.61 10.70 1.33
CA ASP A 133 -6.77 11.71 0.28
C ASP A 133 -7.78 11.31 -0.80
N SER A 134 -8.49 10.20 -0.57
CA SER A 134 -9.50 9.63 -1.44
C SER A 134 -8.98 9.33 -2.85
N CYS A 135 -7.68 9.04 -2.97
CA CYS A 135 -7.04 8.77 -4.25
C CYS A 135 -6.80 7.28 -4.50
N LEU A 136 -6.87 6.88 -5.77
CA LEU A 136 -6.27 5.64 -6.29
C LEU A 136 -5.10 6.05 -7.17
N ILE A 137 -3.89 5.59 -6.85
CA ILE A 137 -2.68 5.89 -7.61
C ILE A 137 -2.10 4.60 -8.21
N LEU A 138 -1.80 4.63 -9.51
CA LEU A 138 -1.02 3.60 -10.18
C LEU A 138 0.43 4.04 -10.30
N TRP A 139 1.34 3.12 -10.00
CA TRP A 139 2.78 3.33 -9.99
C TRP A 139 3.48 2.36 -10.95
N ASP A 140 4.57 2.82 -11.54
CA ASP A 140 5.52 1.97 -12.26
C ASP A 140 6.93 2.32 -11.79
N ALA A 141 7.55 1.40 -11.05
CA ALA A 141 8.88 1.58 -10.46
C ALA A 141 9.98 1.80 -11.50
N ARG A 142 9.73 1.48 -12.78
CA ARG A 142 10.69 1.67 -13.88
C ARG A 142 10.75 3.11 -14.38
N VAL A 143 9.64 3.85 -14.27
CA VAL A 143 9.54 5.21 -14.82
C VAL A 143 9.87 6.30 -13.80
N GLY A 144 9.91 5.95 -12.52
CA GLY A 144 10.33 6.83 -11.43
C GLY A 144 9.53 6.60 -10.15
N THR A 145 9.61 7.56 -9.23
CA THR A 145 8.91 7.52 -7.93
C THR A 145 7.66 8.40 -7.88
N GLY A 146 7.24 8.95 -9.02
CA GLY A 146 6.01 9.74 -9.14
C GLY A 146 4.82 8.91 -9.63
N PRO A 147 3.59 9.42 -9.49
CA PRO A 147 2.38 8.77 -9.99
C PRO A 147 2.46 8.54 -11.51
N THR A 148 2.04 7.37 -11.97
CA THR A 148 1.79 7.13 -13.41
C THR A 148 0.37 7.56 -13.76
N VAL A 149 -0.59 7.24 -12.89
CA VAL A 149 -1.98 7.68 -12.97
C VAL A 149 -2.48 7.97 -11.57
N LYS A 150 -3.24 9.05 -11.37
CA LYS A 150 -3.88 9.40 -10.10
C LYS A 150 -5.35 9.74 -10.35
N LEU A 151 -6.25 9.05 -9.65
CA LEU A 151 -7.66 9.41 -9.51
C LEU A 151 -7.85 10.03 -8.14
N GLU A 152 -8.57 11.16 -8.01
CA GLU A 152 -8.62 11.93 -6.76
C GLU A 152 -10.02 12.49 -6.43
N TYR A 153 -10.25 12.87 -5.16
CA TYR A 153 -11.47 13.56 -4.72
C TYR A 153 -11.22 15.06 -4.50
N ASN A 154 -11.94 15.90 -5.26
CA ASN A 154 -11.93 17.35 -5.05
C ASN A 154 -13.02 17.78 -4.05
N ALA A 155 -12.63 17.99 -2.78
CA ALA A 155 -13.48 18.58 -1.75
C ALA A 155 -13.61 20.12 -1.91
N THR A 156 -14.42 20.56 -2.88
CA THR A 156 -14.96 21.93 -3.12
C THR A 156 -14.01 23.14 -3.26
N PRO A 157 -14.22 24.00 -4.29
CA PRO A 157 -13.57 25.31 -4.35
C PRO A 157 -14.28 26.31 -3.42
N SER A 158 -13.50 27.07 -2.67
CA SER A 158 -13.96 28.18 -1.81
C SER A 158 -14.38 29.44 -2.60
N ASN A 159 -14.21 29.46 -3.93
CA ASN A 159 -14.45 30.62 -4.77
C ASN A 159 -15.46 30.34 -5.92
N PRO A 160 -16.63 31.00 -5.93
CA PRO A 160 -17.65 30.80 -6.97
C PRO A 160 -17.22 31.17 -8.40
N LEU A 161 -16.15 31.96 -8.59
CA LEU A 161 -15.73 32.46 -9.91
C LEU A 161 -14.59 31.69 -10.58
N GLN A 162 -13.98 30.70 -9.90
CA GLN A 162 -12.95 29.83 -10.46
C GLN A 162 -13.52 28.56 -11.12
N LYS A 163 -14.85 28.37 -11.03
CA LYS A 163 -15.61 27.19 -11.41
C LYS A 163 -15.77 26.92 -12.92
N LEU A 164 -15.28 27.81 -13.80
CA LEU A 164 -15.67 27.77 -15.24
C LEU A 164 -14.65 27.09 -16.17
N VAL A 165 -13.48 26.68 -15.72
CA VAL A 165 -12.53 25.87 -16.51
C VAL A 165 -11.81 24.86 -15.60
N GLU A 166 -12.54 24.17 -14.73
CA GLU A 166 -11.95 23.08 -13.95
C GLU A 166 -12.13 21.76 -14.70
N SER A 167 -11.00 21.34 -15.29
CA SER A 167 -10.62 19.98 -15.62
C SER A 167 -11.53 18.93 -14.96
N SER A 168 -12.21 18.15 -15.77
CA SER A 168 -13.02 16.99 -15.42
C SER A 168 -12.16 15.89 -14.80
N VAL A 169 -11.64 16.12 -13.59
CA VAL A 169 -10.94 15.10 -12.82
C VAL A 169 -11.98 14.13 -12.29
N GLU A 170 -12.03 12.94 -12.87
CA GLU A 170 -12.90 11.84 -12.46
C GLU A 170 -12.34 11.19 -11.19
N LYS A 171 -13.27 10.81 -10.32
CA LYS A 171 -13.03 10.61 -8.89
C LYS A 171 -12.90 9.13 -8.56
N ALA A 172 -11.94 8.78 -7.70
CA ALA A 172 -11.89 7.44 -7.13
C ALA A 172 -13.10 7.20 -6.21
N HIS A 173 -13.26 7.95 -5.11
CA HIS A 173 -14.44 7.93 -4.24
C HIS A 173 -14.86 9.33 -3.74
N ASN A 174 -15.91 9.40 -2.92
CA ASN A 174 -16.36 10.66 -2.29
C ASN A 174 -15.92 10.82 -0.83
N ALA A 175 -15.09 9.91 -0.33
CA ALA A 175 -14.48 9.89 0.99
C ALA A 175 -13.25 8.97 0.93
N ASP A 176 -12.55 8.87 2.05
CA ASP A 176 -11.33 8.08 2.27
C ASP A 176 -11.44 6.68 1.66
N LEU A 177 -10.37 6.23 1.01
CA LEU A 177 -10.27 4.85 0.51
C LEU A 177 -9.47 4.04 1.51
N HIS A 178 -10.04 2.94 1.99
CA HIS A 178 -9.42 2.10 3.01
C HIS A 178 -8.77 0.84 2.43
N CYS A 179 -9.18 0.41 1.25
CA CYS A 179 -8.72 -0.86 0.70
C CYS A 179 -8.71 -0.88 -0.83
N VAL A 180 -7.79 -1.66 -1.39
CA VAL A 180 -7.64 -1.89 -2.82
C VAL A 180 -7.30 -3.34 -3.10
N ASP A 181 -7.81 -3.89 -4.19
CA ASP A 181 -7.36 -5.20 -4.68
C ASP A 181 -7.33 -5.29 -6.20
N TRP A 182 -6.33 -5.99 -6.72
CA TRP A 182 -6.07 -6.12 -8.16
C TRP A 182 -6.45 -7.52 -8.63
N ASN A 183 -7.30 -7.60 -9.66
CA ASN A 183 -7.85 -8.88 -10.09
C ASN A 183 -6.75 -9.84 -10.58
N PRO A 184 -6.59 -11.03 -9.96
CA PRO A 184 -5.52 -11.98 -10.30
C PRO A 184 -5.74 -12.68 -11.65
N HIS A 185 -6.92 -12.53 -12.26
CA HIS A 185 -7.28 -13.14 -13.54
C HIS A 185 -7.33 -12.13 -14.70
N ASP A 186 -7.44 -10.83 -14.41
CA ASP A 186 -7.44 -9.75 -15.41
C ASP A 186 -6.74 -8.50 -14.84
N ASP A 187 -5.49 -8.27 -15.26
CA ASP A 187 -4.68 -7.11 -14.83
C ASP A 187 -5.33 -5.75 -15.14
N ASN A 188 -6.43 -5.70 -15.89
CA ASN A 188 -7.11 -4.45 -16.14
C ASN A 188 -8.07 -4.05 -15.02
N LEU A 189 -8.48 -4.98 -14.15
CA LEU A 189 -9.54 -4.74 -13.17
C LEU A 189 -8.99 -4.50 -11.76
N ILE A 190 -9.40 -3.38 -11.17
CA ILE A 190 -9.00 -2.96 -9.81
C ILE A 190 -10.28 -2.65 -9.01
N LEU A 191 -10.34 -3.15 -7.77
CA LEU A 191 -11.39 -2.83 -6.81
C LEU A 191 -10.88 -1.85 -5.77
N THR A 192 -11.74 -0.95 -5.33
CA THR A 192 -11.50 -0.07 -4.18
C THR A 192 -12.70 -0.05 -3.25
N GLY A 193 -12.48 0.03 -1.95
CA GLY A 193 -13.51 0.24 -0.92
C GLY A 193 -13.26 1.53 -0.14
N SER A 194 -14.34 2.22 0.24
CA SER A 194 -14.28 3.56 0.81
C SER A 194 -15.20 3.78 2.01
N ALA A 195 -14.87 4.79 2.80
CA ALA A 195 -15.74 5.43 3.78
C ALA A 195 -17.07 5.93 3.18
N ASP A 196 -17.18 6.10 1.85
CA ASP A 196 -18.43 6.46 1.17
C ASP A 196 -19.43 5.29 1.06
N HIS A 197 -19.12 4.15 1.68
CA HIS A 197 -19.93 2.93 1.77
C HIS A 197 -20.03 2.12 0.47
N THR A 198 -19.22 2.47 -0.53
CA THR A 198 -19.29 1.83 -1.85
C THR A 198 -18.02 1.05 -2.14
N VAL A 199 -18.17 0.00 -2.94
CA VAL A 199 -17.06 -0.61 -3.67
C VAL A 199 -17.12 -0.10 -5.09
N ARG A 200 -15.99 0.27 -5.68
CA ARG A 200 -15.90 0.65 -7.09
C ARG A 200 -14.91 -0.24 -7.81
N MET A 201 -15.24 -0.57 -9.04
CA MET A 201 -14.36 -1.29 -9.95
C MET A 201 -13.91 -0.37 -11.06
N PHE A 202 -12.60 -0.37 -11.34
CA PHE A 202 -11.97 0.41 -12.39
C PHE A 202 -11.35 -0.50 -13.42
N ASP A 203 -11.41 -0.07 -14.68
CA ASP A 203 -10.60 -0.63 -15.76
C ASP A 203 -9.40 0.29 -15.97
N ARG A 204 -8.18 -0.19 -15.68
CA ARG A 204 -6.96 0.62 -15.76
C ARG A 204 -6.71 1.21 -17.15
N ARG A 205 -7.24 0.58 -18.21
CA ARG A 205 -7.10 1.06 -19.60
C ARG A 205 -7.92 2.32 -19.86
N ASN A 206 -8.97 2.52 -19.06
CA ASN A 206 -9.82 3.70 -19.11
C ASN A 206 -9.32 4.81 -18.17
N LEU A 207 -8.32 4.52 -17.32
CA LEU A 207 -7.70 5.52 -16.46
C LEU A 207 -6.66 6.31 -17.27
N THR A 208 -7.09 7.41 -17.87
CA THR A 208 -6.18 8.31 -18.59
C THR A 208 -5.41 9.23 -17.63
N SER A 209 -4.21 9.66 -18.01
CA SER A 209 -3.38 10.61 -17.23
C SER A 209 -4.07 11.95 -16.95
N ASN A 210 -5.16 12.25 -17.65
CA ASN A 210 -5.99 13.44 -17.46
C ASN A 210 -7.18 13.19 -16.51
N GLY A 211 -7.21 12.04 -15.84
CA GLY A 211 -8.21 11.70 -14.84
C GLY A 211 -9.58 11.38 -15.41
N ILE A 212 -9.73 10.95 -16.68
CA ILE A 212 -11.04 10.70 -17.32
C ILE A 212 -11.46 9.22 -17.17
N GLY A 213 -11.22 8.62 -16.00
CA GLY A 213 -11.59 7.23 -15.72
C GLY A 213 -12.70 7.09 -14.67
N SER A 214 -13.92 6.79 -15.11
CA SER A 214 -15.05 6.52 -14.23
C SER A 214 -15.03 5.05 -13.84
N PRO A 215 -15.52 4.71 -12.63
CA PRO A 215 -15.65 3.31 -12.27
C PRO A 215 -16.57 2.62 -13.26
N ILE A 216 -16.15 1.46 -13.78
CA ILE A 216 -16.97 0.63 -14.66
C ILE A 216 -18.15 0.01 -13.90
N TYR A 217 -17.98 -0.22 -12.59
CA TYR A 217 -19.07 -0.60 -11.69
C TYR A 217 -18.97 0.13 -10.36
N LYS A 218 -20.14 0.41 -9.80
CA LYS A 218 -20.32 0.91 -8.45
C LYS A 218 -21.26 -0.06 -7.71
N PHE A 219 -20.75 -0.72 -6.69
CA PHE A 219 -21.49 -1.69 -5.90
C PHE A 219 -21.99 -1.02 -4.61
N GLU A 220 -23.31 -0.98 -4.49
CA GLU A 220 -24.02 -0.38 -3.35
C GLU A 220 -24.71 -1.51 -2.57
N GLY A 221 -24.49 -1.55 -1.26
CA GLY A 221 -25.08 -2.58 -0.40
C GLY A 221 -24.62 -2.49 1.05
N HIS A 222 -23.40 -2.02 1.28
CA HIS A 222 -22.91 -1.70 2.62
C HIS A 222 -23.58 -0.43 3.17
N LYS A 223 -23.68 -0.35 4.50
CA LYS A 223 -24.29 0.76 5.26
C LYS A 223 -23.28 1.54 6.09
N ALA A 224 -22.00 1.17 6.02
CA ALA A 224 -20.89 1.82 6.71
C ALA A 224 -19.61 1.68 5.87
N ALA A 225 -18.49 2.19 6.36
CA ALA A 225 -17.22 2.23 5.64
C ALA A 225 -16.78 0.82 5.20
N VAL A 226 -16.42 0.67 3.93
CA VAL A 226 -15.86 -0.58 3.40
C VAL A 226 -14.39 -0.63 3.79
N LEU A 227 -14.02 -1.64 4.57
CA LEU A 227 -12.69 -1.78 5.16
C LEU A 227 -11.79 -2.77 4.41
N CYS A 228 -12.37 -3.70 3.66
CA CYS A 228 -11.61 -4.66 2.88
C CYS A 228 -12.38 -5.12 1.65
N VAL A 229 -11.67 -5.27 0.54
CA VAL A 229 -12.12 -5.90 -0.70
C VAL A 229 -11.09 -6.94 -1.13
N GLN A 230 -11.55 -8.10 -1.62
CA GLN A 230 -10.68 -9.16 -2.12
C GLN A 230 -11.34 -9.90 -3.28
N TRP A 231 -10.63 -10.02 -4.40
CA TRP A 231 -10.99 -10.86 -5.52
C TRP A 231 -10.97 -12.33 -5.13
N SER A 232 -11.88 -13.10 -5.73
CA SER A 232 -11.85 -14.56 -5.62
C SER A 232 -10.65 -15.10 -6.41
N PRO A 233 -9.79 -15.93 -5.81
CA PRO A 233 -8.65 -16.54 -6.51
C PRO A 233 -9.07 -17.63 -7.52
N ASP A 234 -10.33 -18.10 -7.44
CA ASP A 234 -10.85 -19.19 -8.26
C ASP A 234 -11.85 -18.73 -9.34
N LYS A 235 -12.35 -17.49 -9.27
CA LYS A 235 -13.48 -17.03 -10.08
C LYS A 235 -13.26 -15.58 -10.49
N SER A 236 -12.98 -15.37 -11.77
CA SER A 236 -12.60 -14.08 -12.33
C SER A 236 -13.59 -12.94 -12.08
N SER A 237 -14.88 -13.26 -11.97
CA SER A 237 -15.94 -12.27 -11.79
C SER A 237 -16.37 -12.00 -10.34
N VAL A 238 -15.88 -12.81 -9.41
CA VAL A 238 -16.38 -12.84 -8.03
C VAL A 238 -15.41 -12.14 -7.09
N PHE A 239 -15.93 -11.35 -6.16
CA PHE A 239 -15.14 -10.76 -5.08
C PHE A 239 -15.95 -10.65 -3.80
N GLY A 240 -15.25 -10.54 -2.67
CA GLY A 240 -15.83 -10.23 -1.37
C GLY A 240 -15.55 -8.80 -0.97
N SER A 241 -16.47 -8.20 -0.21
CA SER A 241 -16.23 -6.94 0.50
C SER A 241 -16.73 -7.04 1.94
N SER A 242 -16.04 -6.39 2.86
CA SER A 242 -16.44 -6.30 4.27
C SER A 242 -16.38 -4.86 4.76
N ALA A 243 -17.28 -4.52 5.68
CA ALA A 243 -17.47 -3.15 6.15
C ALA A 243 -17.74 -3.08 7.65
N GLU A 244 -17.69 -1.88 8.20
CA GLU A 244 -18.02 -1.57 9.60
C GLU A 244 -19.48 -1.88 9.98
N ASP A 245 -20.34 -2.15 9.00
CA ASP A 245 -21.72 -2.60 9.23
C ASP A 245 -21.81 -4.05 9.72
N GLY A 246 -20.66 -4.74 9.83
CA GLY A 246 -20.55 -6.11 10.31
C GLY A 246 -20.96 -7.15 9.25
N LEU A 247 -21.10 -6.75 7.98
CA LEU A 247 -21.46 -7.63 6.89
C LEU A 247 -20.27 -7.93 5.99
N LEU A 248 -20.27 -9.16 5.47
CA LEU A 248 -19.47 -9.57 4.33
C LEU A 248 -20.42 -9.82 3.16
N ASN A 249 -20.23 -9.07 2.08
CA ASN A 249 -20.97 -9.23 0.84
C ASN A 249 -20.12 -10.00 -0.17
N ILE A 250 -20.76 -10.91 -0.92
CA ILE A 250 -20.16 -11.60 -2.07
C ILE A 250 -20.83 -11.07 -3.33
N TRP A 251 -20.01 -10.63 -4.27
CA TRP A 251 -20.44 -10.04 -5.52
C TRP A 251 -19.99 -10.90 -6.69
N ASP A 252 -20.76 -10.88 -7.77
CA ASP A 252 -20.41 -11.47 -9.06
C ASP A 252 -20.76 -10.41 -10.10
N TYR A 253 -19.77 -9.72 -10.67
CA TYR A 253 -20.05 -8.56 -11.53
C TYR A 253 -20.62 -8.95 -12.91
N ASP A 254 -20.63 -10.25 -13.24
CA ASP A 254 -21.25 -10.78 -14.46
C ASP A 254 -22.76 -11.04 -14.32
N LYS A 255 -23.36 -10.80 -13.14
CA LYS A 255 -24.78 -11.07 -12.84
C LYS A 255 -25.50 -9.88 -12.24
#